data_AF-A0A941YLP8-F1
#
_entry.id   AF-A0A941YLP8-F1
#
_cell.length_a   1.000
_cell.length_b   1.000
_cell.length_c   1.000
_cell.angle_alpha   90.00
_cell.angle_beta   90.00
_cell.angle_gamma   90.00
#
_symmetry.space_group_name_H-M   'P 1'
#
loop_
_entity.id
_entity.type
_entity.pdbx_description
1 polymer ?
#
loop_
_entity_poly.entity_id
_entity_poly.type
_entity_poly.pdbx_seq_one_letter_code
_entity_poly.pdbx_strand_id
1 'polypeptide(L)'
;MRLKVTTTALLITGLLFLLAWPLVAGHRPPPHTLALKTWGVRFATYVMLTVLVWVGVAFSALFTVRQVRRDLQKERTENLRVLLEATSADHVKKVE
;
A
#
# COMPACT_ATOMS: atom_id res chain seq x y z
N MET A 1 12.03 -1.14 6.78
CA MET A 1 10.91 -1.75 7.54
C MET A 1 9.78 -0.78 7.87
N ARG A 2 10.07 0.43 8.39
CA ARG A 2 9.02 1.41 8.78
C ARG A 2 8.01 1.74 7.66
N LEU A 3 8.45 1.87 6.41
CA LEU A 3 7.57 2.16 5.26
C LEU A 3 6.55 1.05 4.96
N LYS A 4 6.91 -0.22 5.18
CA LYS A 4 6.00 -1.37 4.99
C LYS A 4 4.92 -1.42 6.08
N VAL A 5 5.28 -1.04 7.30
CA VAL A 5 4.33 -0.96 8.43
C VAL A 5 3.34 0.18 8.23
N THR A 6 3.79 1.35 7.75
CA THR A 6 2.89 2.46 7.47
C THR A 6 1.95 2.18 6.30
N THR A 7 2.42 1.55 5.23
CA THR A 7 1.54 1.13 4.10
C THR A 7 0.47 0.14 4.54
N THR A 8 0.85 -0.88 5.30
CA THR A 8 -0.10 -1.89 5.79
C THR A 8 -1.09 -1.31 6.78
N ALA A 9 -0.66 -0.45 7.71
CA ALA A 9 -1.55 0.26 8.61
C ALA A 9 -2.53 1.17 7.86
N LEU A 10 -2.07 1.93 6.86
CA LEU A 10 -2.95 2.75 6.01
C LEU A 10 -3.96 1.91 5.24
N LEU A 11 -3.53 0.75 4.72
CA LEU A 11 -4.39 -0.15 3.95
C LEU A 11 -5.49 -0.74 4.85
N ILE A 12 -5.12 -1.23 6.04
CA ILE A 12 -6.08 -1.71 7.06
C ILE A 12 -7.04 -0.60 7.44
N THR A 13 -6.54 0.62 7.64
CA THR A 13 -7.37 1.78 7.99
C THR A 13 -8.36 2.11 6.86
N GLY A 14 -7.95 2.10 5.59
CA GLY A 14 -8.84 2.29 4.45
C GLY A 14 -9.91 1.20 4.31
N LEU A 15 -9.55 -0.04 4.65
CA LEU A 15 -10.46 -1.19 4.68
C LEU A 15 -11.50 -1.07 5.81
N LEU A 16 -11.06 -0.68 7.01
CA LEU A 16 -11.94 -0.38 8.13
C LEU A 16 -12.88 0.78 7.82
N PHE A 17 -12.41 1.81 7.11
CA PHE A 17 -13.26 2.89 6.63
C PHE A 17 -14.38 2.35 5.74
N LEU A 18 -14.06 1.54 4.72
CA LEU A 18 -15.06 0.90 3.86
C LEU A 18 -16.08 0.06 4.65
N LEU A 19 -15.61 -0.70 5.64
CA LEU A 19 -16.47 -1.52 6.51
C LEU A 19 -17.30 -0.68 7.49
N ALA A 20 -16.87 0.55 7.81
CA ALA A 20 -17.61 1.48 8.65
C ALA A 20 -18.74 2.21 7.90
N TRP A 21 -18.87 1.99 6.58
CA TRP A 21 -19.99 2.49 5.77
C TRP A 21 -21.36 2.43 6.45
N PRO A 22 -21.86 1.26 6.91
CA PRO A 22 -23.21 1.14 7.46
C PRO A 22 -23.40 1.94 8.75
N LEU A 23 -22.33 2.16 9.50
CA LEU A 23 -22.34 2.94 10.73
C LEU A 23 -22.38 4.45 10.46
N VAL A 24 -21.69 4.91 9.40
CA VAL A 24 -21.57 6.34 9.08
C VAL A 24 -22.71 6.83 8.19
N ALA A 25 -23.08 6.07 7.16
CA ALA A 25 -24.16 6.43 6.26
C ALA A 25 -25.54 6.17 6.89
N GLY A 26 -25.68 5.15 7.73
CA GLY A 26 -26.97 4.79 8.33
C GLY A 26 -28.06 4.47 7.29
N HIS A 27 -29.32 4.43 7.74
CA HIS A 27 -30.45 4.20 6.84
C HIS A 27 -30.71 5.43 5.96
N ARG A 28 -30.90 5.19 4.66
CA ARG A 28 -31.27 6.25 3.71
C ARG A 28 -32.68 6.77 4.08
N PRO A 29 -32.83 8.08 4.36
CA PRO A 29 -34.13 8.65 4.65
C PRO A 29 -35.03 8.66 3.40
N PRO A 30 -36.36 8.66 3.58
CA PRO A 30 -37.31 8.68 2.46
C PRO A 30 -37.13 9.93 1.58
N PRO A 31 -37.47 9.83 0.27
CA PRO A 31 -37.33 10.92 -0.68
C PRO A 31 -38.14 12.16 -0.28
N HIS A 32 -37.69 13.35 -0.70
CA HIS A 32 -38.34 14.65 -0.44
C HIS A 32 -38.34 15.15 1.01
N THR A 33 -37.51 14.57 1.88
CA THR A 33 -37.30 15.08 3.24
C THR A 33 -36.08 16.00 3.32
N LEU A 34 -36.11 17.01 4.22
CA LEU A 34 -34.92 17.80 4.55
C LEU A 34 -33.78 16.92 5.09
N ALA A 35 -34.13 15.79 5.72
CA ALA A 35 -33.20 14.76 6.17
C ALA A 35 -32.39 14.12 5.02
N LEU A 36 -32.92 14.09 3.80
CA LEU A 36 -32.18 13.58 2.64
C LEU A 36 -31.00 14.48 2.25
N LYS A 37 -31.13 15.81 2.40
CA LYS A 37 -30.04 16.74 2.14
C LYS A 37 -28.91 16.57 3.13
N THR A 38 -29.22 16.49 4.42
CA THR A 38 -28.21 16.28 5.47
C THR A 38 -27.55 14.91 5.37
N TRP A 39 -28.31 13.87 5.04
CA TRP A 39 -27.77 12.54 4.73
C TRP A 39 -26.83 12.58 3.52
N GLY A 40 -27.22 13.25 2.43
CA GLY A 40 -26.40 13.38 1.22
C GLY A 40 -25.06 14.08 1.46
N VAL A 41 -25.04 15.13 2.28
CA VAL A 41 -23.80 15.82 2.66
C VAL A 41 -22.90 14.90 3.48
N ARG A 42 -23.42 14.24 4.53
CA ARG A 42 -22.64 13.30 5.36
C ARG A 42 -22.08 12.16 4.51
N PHE A 43 -22.89 11.67 3.59
CA PHE A 43 -22.50 10.62 2.67
C PHE A 43 -21.38 11.08 1.72
N ALA A 44 -21.51 12.25 1.10
CA ALA A 44 -20.48 12.82 0.24
C ALA A 44 -19.16 13.08 1.00
N THR A 45 -19.23 13.62 2.22
CA THR A 45 -18.05 13.83 3.07
C THR A 45 -17.34 12.50 3.38
N TYR A 46 -18.10 11.47 3.73
CA TYR A 46 -17.54 10.13 3.97
C TYR A 46 -16.85 9.57 2.72
N VAL A 47 -17.48 9.68 1.54
CA VAL A 47 -16.87 9.23 0.27
C VAL A 47 -15.59 10.00 -0.02
N MET A 48 -15.60 11.32 0.15
CA MET A 48 -14.44 12.17 -0.10
C MET A 48 -13.25 11.80 0.81
N LEU A 49 -13.51 11.58 2.11
CA LEU A 49 -12.50 11.11 3.05
C LEU A 49 -11.97 9.73 2.68
N THR A 50 -12.86 8.81 2.30
CA THR A 50 -12.48 7.46 1.86
C THR A 50 -11.56 7.53 0.65
N VAL A 51 -11.91 8.33 -0.36
CA VAL A 51 -11.08 8.53 -1.55
C VAL A 51 -9.71 9.11 -1.19
N LEU A 52 -9.64 10.11 -0.31
CA LEU A 52 -8.37 10.69 0.13
C LEU A 52 -7.46 9.66 0.83
N VAL A 53 -8.03 8.81 1.69
CA VAL A 53 -7.28 7.73 2.35
C VAL A 53 -6.72 6.75 1.30
N TRP A 54 -7.54 6.34 0.33
CA TRP A 54 -7.11 5.42 -0.72
C TRP A 54 -6.07 6.01 -1.67
N VAL A 55 -6.14 7.31 -1.95
CA VAL A 55 -5.09 8.03 -2.69
C VAL A 55 -3.78 8.00 -1.89
N GLY A 56 -3.83 8.25 -0.58
CA GLY A 56 -2.67 8.12 0.31
C GLY A 56 -2.07 6.72 0.31
N VAL A 57 -2.92 5.68 0.36
CA VAL A 57 -2.50 4.28 0.22
C VAL A 57 -1.79 4.06 -1.11
N ALA A 58 -2.36 4.51 -2.23
CA ALA A 58 -1.79 4.34 -3.57
C ALA A 58 -0.39 4.99 -3.68
N PHE A 59 -0.22 6.22 -3.16
CA PHE A 59 1.09 6.87 -3.13
C PHE A 59 2.10 6.08 -2.29
N SER A 60 1.71 5.66 -1.08
CA SER A 60 2.60 4.90 -0.20
C SER A 60 3.00 3.54 -0.79
N ALA A 61 2.09 2.88 -1.52
CA ALA A 61 2.36 1.66 -2.26
C ALA A 61 3.36 1.89 -3.39
N LEU A 62 3.19 2.95 -4.19
CA LEU A 62 4.14 3.33 -5.25
C LEU A 62 5.56 3.54 -4.71
N PHE A 63 5.70 4.24 -3.58
CA PHE A 63 7.00 4.42 -2.92
C PHE A 63 7.60 3.09 -2.47
N THR A 64 6.78 2.21 -1.90
CA THR A 64 7.23 0.88 -1.47
C THR A 64 7.71 0.04 -2.64
N VAL A 65 6.99 0.05 -3.78
CA VAL A 65 7.41 -0.65 -5.01
C VAL A 65 8.74 -0.11 -5.52
N ARG A 66 8.94 1.21 -5.52
CA ARG A 66 10.21 1.83 -5.93
C ARG A 66 11.37 1.41 -5.02
N GLN A 67 11.13 1.35 -3.71
CA GLN A 67 12.14 0.91 -2.75
C GLN A 67 12.49 -0.58 -2.96
N VAL A 68 11.49 -1.45 -3.08
CA VAL A 68 11.69 -2.88 -3.32
C VAL A 68 12.45 -3.13 -4.62
N ARG A 69 12.16 -2.37 -5.70
CA ARG A 69 12.93 -2.47 -6.95
C ARG A 69 14.40 -2.14 -6.77
N ARG A 70 14.73 -1.10 -6.01
CA ARG A 70 16.12 -0.72 -5.73
C ARG A 70 16.85 -1.78 -4.89
N ASP A 71 16.16 -2.32 -3.89
CA ASP A 71 16.71 -3.36 -3.01
C ASP A 71 16.99 -4.65 -3.81
N LEU A 72 16.06 -5.07 -4.68
CA LEU A 72 16.24 -6.23 -5.57
C LEU A 72 17.39 -6.04 -6.57
N GLN A 73 17.60 -4.83 -7.08
CA GLN A 73 18.75 -4.56 -7.96
C GLN A 73 20.07 -4.73 -7.22
N LYS A 74 20.17 -4.25 -5.99
CA LYS A 74 21.37 -4.41 -5.15
C LYS A 74 21.64 -5.88 -4.83
N GLU A 75 20.61 -6.61 -4.40
CA GLU A 75 20.73 -8.05 -4.10
C GLU A 75 21.15 -8.85 -5.33
N ARG A 76 20.67 -8.51 -6.53
CA ARG A 76 21.12 -9.16 -7.77
C ARG A 76 22.60 -8.93 -8.04
N THR A 77 23.10 -7.71 -7.87
CA THR A 77 24.52 -7.40 -8.07
C THR A 77 25.39 -8.14 -7.06
N GLU A 78 24.98 -8.17 -5.79
CA GLU A 78 25.69 -8.89 -4.74
C GLU A 78 25.73 -10.40 -5.02
N ASN A 79 24.59 -11.00 -5.37
CA ASN A 79 24.52 -12.43 -5.70
C ASN A 79 25.39 -12.79 -6.91
N LEU A 80 25.42 -11.95 -7.95
CA LEU A 80 26.29 -12.16 -9.11
C LEU A 80 27.76 -12.09 -8.73
N ARG A 81 28.13 -11.14 -7.87
CA ARG A 81 29.50 -11.02 -7.37
C ARG A 81 29.92 -12.27 -6.61
N VAL A 82 29.09 -12.75 -5.69
CA VAL A 82 29.33 -13.97 -4.91
C VAL A 82 29.49 -15.19 -5.83
N LEU A 83 28.64 -15.33 -6.85
CA LEU A 83 28.75 -16.42 -7.82
C LEU A 83 30.05 -16.34 -8.63
N LEU A 84 30.46 -15.15 -9.07
CA LEU A 84 31.72 -14.96 -9.79
C LEU A 84 32.94 -15.26 -8.94
N GLU A 85 32.95 -14.82 -7.67
CA GLU A 85 34.01 -15.12 -6.71
C GLU A 85 34.09 -16.62 -6.38
N ALA A 86 32.96 -17.29 -6.21
CA ALA A 86 32.92 -18.74 -6.01
C ALA A 86 33.44 -19.50 -7.24
N THR A 87 33.04 -19.09 -8.45
CA THR A 87 33.45 -19.74 -9.70
C THR A 87 34.95 -19.54 -9.98
N SER A 88 35.49 -18.36 -9.69
CA SER A 88 36.92 -18.09 -9.87
C SER A 88 37.78 -18.87 -8.88
N ALA A 89 37.35 -18.98 -7.62
CA ALA A 89 38.01 -19.81 -6.61
C ALA A 89 38.05 -21.29 -7.02
N ASP A 90 36.95 -21.83 -7.56
CA ASP A 90 36.91 -23.21 -8.05
C ASP A 90 37.81 -23.46 -9.27
N HIS A 91 38.01 -22.46 -10.13
CA HIS A 91 38.96 -22.57 -11.24
C HIS A 91 40.41 -22.57 -10.78
N VAL A 92 40.78 -21.78 -9.77
CA VAL A 92 42.14 -21.79 -9.21
C VAL A 92 42.44 -23.14 -8.55
N LYS A 93 41.48 -23.71 -7.80
CA LYS A 93 41.67 -24.97 -7.07
C LYS A 93 41.76 -26.22 -7.96
N LYS A 94 41.35 -26.14 -9.23
CA LYS A 94 41.42 -27.27 -10.19
C LYS A 94 42.74 -27.33 -10.96
N VAL A 95 43.55 -26.27 -10.91
CA VAL A 95 44.84 -26.17 -11.62
C VAL A 95 46.01 -26.65 -10.75
N GLU A 96 45.81 -26.71 -9.42
CA GLU A 96 46.70 -27.43 -8.47
C GLU A 96 46.33 -28.91 -8.37
#